data_AF-A0A133VGQ3-F1
#
_entry.id   AF-A0A133VGQ3-F1
#
_cell.length_a   1.000
_cell.length_b   1.000
_cell.length_c   1.000
_cell.angle_alpha   90.00
_cell.angle_beta   90.00
_cell.angle_gamma   90.00
#
_symmetry.space_group_name_H-M   'P 1'
#
loop_
_entity.id
_entity.type
_entity.pdbx_description
1 polymer ?
#
loop_
_entity_poly.entity_id
_entity_poly.type
_entity_poly.pdbx_seq_one_letter_code
_entity_poly.pdbx_strand_id
1 'polypeptide(L)' 'MPQLKLINMSKTVKARVHHGADSLNLTIPADIVREHEVNDGDIFEIEVKEVEENLVIEYKRVYCSE' A
#
# COMPACT_ATOMS: atom_id res chain seq x y z
N MET A 1 -5.82 19.70 -20.01
CA MET A 1 -5.20 18.88 -18.96
C MET A 1 -6.33 18.28 -18.14
N PRO A 2 -6.63 16.98 -18.22
CA PRO A 2 -7.64 16.41 -17.35
C PRO A 2 -7.13 16.47 -15.90
N GLN A 3 -7.95 16.98 -15.00
CA GLN A 3 -7.69 16.97 -13.57
C GLN A 3 -7.71 15.49 -13.12
N LEU A 4 -6.61 14.97 -12.55
CA LEU A 4 -6.65 13.67 -11.89
C LEU A 4 -7.71 13.75 -10.79
N LYS A 5 -8.73 12.89 -10.89
CA LYS A 5 -9.78 12.80 -9.88
C LYS A 5 -9.20 12.04 -8.69
N LEU A 6 -8.97 12.73 -7.58
CA LEU A 6 -8.60 12.09 -6.32
C LEU A 6 -9.84 11.34 -5.79
N ILE A 7 -9.89 10.03 -6.00
CA ILE A 7 -10.91 9.18 -5.39
C ILE A 7 -10.34 8.68 -4.06
N ASN A 8 -10.78 9.29 -2.96
CA ASN A 8 -10.31 8.91 -1.63
C ASN A 8 -11.17 7.76 -1.08
N MET A 9 -10.87 6.53 -1.48
CA MET A 9 -11.46 5.33 -0.86
C MET A 9 -10.53 4.84 0.26
N SER A 10 -11.02 4.85 1.50
CA SER A 10 -10.31 4.26 2.64
C SER A 10 -10.80 2.84 2.90
N LYS A 11 -9.85 1.93 3.15
CA LYS A 11 -10.12 0.56 3.60
C LYS A 11 -9.29 0.30 4.85
N THR A 12 -9.90 -0.38 5.81
CA THR A 12 -9.18 -0.85 7.00
C THR A 12 -8.60 -2.23 6.73
N VAL A 13 -7.31 -2.39 6.95
CA VAL A 13 -6.59 -3.66 6.90
C VAL A 13 -5.98 -3.95 8.27
N LYS A 14 -5.70 -5.22 8.55
CA LYS A 14 -5.13 -5.65 9.82
C LYS A 14 -3.68 -6.07 9.63
N ALA A 15 -2.77 -5.52 10.43
CA ALA A 15 -1.39 -6.00 10.53
C ALA A 15 -1.36 -7.45 11.01
N ARG A 16 -0.53 -8.29 10.38
CA ARG A 16 -0.37 -9.71 10.73
C ARG A 16 1.10 -10.03 10.89
N VAL A 17 1.43 -10.87 11.88
CA VAL A 17 2.80 -11.37 12.06
C VAL A 17 3.26 -12.09 10.79
N HIS A 18 4.44 -11.74 10.30
CA HIS A 18 5.12 -12.53 9.29
C HIS A 18 5.88 -13.67 9.99
N HIS A 19 5.50 -14.92 9.71
CA HIS A 19 6.11 -16.07 10.36
C HIS A 19 7.61 -16.13 10.06
N GLY A 20 8.43 -16.10 11.11
CA GLY A 20 9.89 -16.20 11.00
C GLY A 20 10.62 -14.88 10.78
N ALA A 21 9.95 -13.73 10.89
CA ALA A 21 10.58 -12.42 10.85
C ALA A 21 9.97 -11.48 11.90
N ASP A 22 10.77 -10.52 12.36
CA ASP A 22 10.32 -9.41 13.21
C ASP A 22 9.65 -8.31 12.37
N SER A 23 8.76 -8.71 11.45
CA SER A 23 8.02 -7.81 10.57
C SER A 23 6.53 -8.15 10.54
N LEU A 24 5.75 -7.15 10.17
CA LEU A 24 4.29 -7.27 10.02
C LEU A 24 3.90 -7.09 8.56
N ASN A 25 2.90 -7.86 8.15
CA ASN A 25 2.29 -7.76 6.83
C ASN A 25 0.99 -6.97 6.89
N LEU A 26 0.83 -6.05 5.95
CA LEU A 26 -0.46 -5.49 5.56
C LEU A 26 -0.84 -6.07 4.21
N THR A 27 -2.02 -6.69 4.12
CA THR A 27 -2.49 -7.29 2.87
C THR A 27 -3.13 -6.22 1.97
N ILE A 28 -2.66 -6.09 0.73
CA ILE A 28 -3.33 -5.28 -0.29
C ILE A 28 -4.66 -5.97 -0.64
N PRO A 29 -5.82 -5.31 -0.46
CA PRO A 29 -7.12 -5.88 -0.79
C PRO A 29 -7.25 -6.33 -2.26
N ALA A 30 -7.92 -7.45 -2.49
CA ALA A 30 -8.01 -8.08 -3.81
C ALA A 30 -8.66 -7.19 -4.89
N ASP A 31 -9.54 -6.27 -4.50
CA ASP A 31 -10.13 -5.31 -5.44
C ASP A 31 -9.14 -4.22 -5.86
N ILE A 32 -8.31 -3.72 -4.94
CA ILE A 32 -7.21 -2.79 -5.26
C ILE A 32 -6.19 -3.47 -6.18
N VAL A 33 -5.85 -4.74 -5.91
CA VAL A 33 -4.95 -5.53 -6.78
C VAL A 33 -5.48 -5.59 -8.22
N ARG A 34 -6.77 -5.88 -8.39
CA ARG A 34 -7.40 -6.00 -9.71
C ARG A 34 -7.60 -4.65 -10.41
N GLU A 35 -8.02 -3.62 -9.68
CA GLU A 35 -8.31 -2.29 -10.22
C GLU A 35 -7.05 -1.56 -10.69
N HIS A 36 -5.93 -1.78 -9.97
CA HIS A 36 -4.67 -1.08 -10.23
C HIS A 36 -3.58 -1.98 -10.83
N GLU A 37 -3.93 -3.21 -11.21
CA GLU A 37 -3.01 -4.18 -11.82
C GLU A 37 -1.72 -4.29 -10.99
N VAL A 38 -1.87 -4.53 -9.69
CA VAL A 38 -0.73 -4.78 -8.79
C VAL A 38 -0.30 -6.23 -8.98
N ASN A 39 0.96 -6.42 -9.38
CA ASN A 39 1.48 -7.74 -9.69
C ASN A 39 2.41 -8.26 -8.60
N ASP A 40 2.56 -9.58 -8.54
CA ASP A 40 3.62 -10.20 -7.75
C ASP A 40 4.97 -9.84 -8.37
N GLY A 41 5.86 -9.25 -7.58
CA GLY A 41 7.14 -8.70 -8.06
C GLY A 41 7.16 -7.17 -8.21
N ASP A 42 6.01 -6.49 -8.08
CA ASP A 42 5.99 -5.02 -7.99
C ASP A 42 6.83 -4.57 -6.78
N ILE A 43 7.64 -3.52 -6.97
CA ILE A 43 8.47 -2.95 -5.91
C ILE A 43 7.83 -1.66 -5.44
N PHE A 44 7.62 -1.57 -4.14
CA PHE A 44 7.11 -0.39 -3.46
C PHE A 44 8.20 0.22 -2.57
N GLU A 45 8.37 1.52 -2.68
CA GLU A 45 9.06 2.33 -1.69
C GLU A 45 8.12 2.61 -0.51
N ILE A 46 8.66 2.65 0.70
CA ILE A 46 7.93 2.95 1.93
C ILE A 46 8.42 4.28 2.49
N GLU A 47 7.50 5.22 2.68
CA GLU A 47 7.73 6.44 3.45
C GLU A 47 6.93 6.39 4.76
N VAL A 48 7.56 6.80 5.86
CA VAL A 48 6.92 6.86 7.18
C VAL A 48 6.90 8.31 7.64
N LYS A 49 5.73 8.78 8.05
CA LYS A 49 5.54 10.12 8.60
C LYS A 49 4.60 10.07 9.81
N GLU A 50 4.96 10.83 10.84
CA GLU A 50 4.11 11.08 12.00
C GLU A 50 3.39 12.41 11.80
N VAL A 51 2.06 12.39 11.80
CA VAL A 51 1.23 13.58 11.63
C VAL A 51 0.26 13.64 12.80
N GLU A 52 0.52 14.57 13.72
CA GLU A 52 -0.17 14.66 15.01
C GLU A 52 -0.02 13.35 15.79
N GLU A 53 -1.12 12.65 16.08
CA GLU A 53 -1.15 11.35 16.76
C GLU A 53 -1.25 10.16 15.79
N ASN A 54 -1.13 10.43 14.47
CA ASN A 54 -1.29 9.42 13.43
C ASN A 54 0.07 8.96 12.90
N LEU A 55 0.30 7.64 12.92
CA LEU A 55 1.33 7.00 12.11
C LEU A 55 0.82 6.80 10.69
N VAL A 56 1.48 7.43 9.72
CA VAL A 56 1.16 7.24 8.30
C VAL A 56 2.30 6.48 7.63
N ILE A 57 1.96 5.32 7.05
CA ILE A 57 2.87 4.50 6.25
C ILE A 57 2.37 4.54 4.81
N GLU A 58 3.14 5.17 3.94
CA GLU A 58 2.80 5.35 2.53
C GLU A 58 3.63 4.41 1.67
N TYR A 59 2.95 3.60 0.85
CA TYR A 59 3.60 2.71 -0.10
C TYR A 59 3.43 3.29 -1.50
N LYS A 60 4.55 3.52 -2.18
CA LYS A 60 4.57 4.05 -3.54
C LYS A 60 5.19 3.04 -4.48
N ARG A 61 4.45 2.57 -5.48
CA ARG A 61 5.00 1.67 -6.50
C ARG A 61 6.10 2.41 -7.29
N VAL A 62 7.30 1.87 -7.27
CA VAL A 62 8.48 2.40 -8.00
C VAL A 62 8.92 1.50 -9.14
N TYR A 63 8.46 0.24 -9.15
CA TYR A 63 8.63 -0.68 -10.28
C TYR A 63 7.37 -1.51 -10.48
N CYS A 64 6.94 -1.62 -11.74
CA CYS A 64 5.84 -2.48 -12.17
C CYS A 64 6.46 -3.71 -12.83
N SER A 65 6.22 -4.87 -12.24
CA SER A 65 6.55 -6.16 -12.83
C SER A 65 5.52 -6.53 -13.91
N GLU A 66 6.00 -7.25 -14.93
CA GLU A 66 5.18 -7.77 -16.04
C GLU A 66 4.50 -9.08 -15.69
#